data_AF-A0A0P7TG17-F1
#
_entry.id   AF-A0A0P7TG17-F1
#
_cell.length_a   1.000
_cell.length_b   1.000
_cell.length_c   1.000
_cell.angle_alpha   90.00
_cell.angle_beta   90.00
_cell.angle_gamma   90.00
#
_symmetry.space_group_name_H-M   'P 1'
#
loop_
_entity.id
_entity.type
_entity.pdbx_description
1 polymer ?
#
loop_
_entity_poly.entity_id
_entity_poly.type
_entity_poly.pdbx_seq_one_letter_code
_entity_poly.pdbx_strand_id
1 'polypeptide(L)'
;MGVDGSEMLSSWLNVPFHPQGGAVRSIVALLHSDLHQQGIVGSLCHLATAIVTVAPALRGHHTVAKTTRRTRSGRVTQEEECFIIKEDLTVTVQKQTHHPGQRDTEQEEPQADPAAHLTFNLRLSEAEKEAKDKLSLPFVFSQEK
;
A
#
# COMPACT_ATOMS: atom_id res chain seq x y z
N MET A 1 -0.44 -20.17 34.27
CA MET A 1 0.95 -20.28 33.80
C MET A 1 1.00 -19.89 32.34
N GLY A 2 1.68 -18.78 32.03
CA GLY A 2 1.81 -18.26 30.67
C GLY A 2 2.81 -19.07 29.86
N VAL A 3 2.51 -19.28 28.58
CA VAL A 3 3.44 -19.80 27.59
C VAL A 3 4.28 -18.64 27.07
N ASP A 4 5.58 -18.73 27.33
CA ASP A 4 6.57 -17.71 27.02
C ASP A 4 6.86 -17.70 25.50
N GLY A 5 6.65 -16.56 24.87
CA GLY A 5 6.76 -16.35 23.42
C GLY A 5 8.18 -16.03 22.97
N SER A 6 9.16 -16.85 23.35
CA SER A 6 10.59 -16.61 23.11
C SER A 6 11.26 -17.56 22.10
N GLU A 7 10.55 -18.54 21.53
CA GLU A 7 11.15 -19.54 20.63
C GLU A 7 11.04 -19.25 19.12
N MET A 8 11.05 -18.00 18.69
CA MET A 8 11.08 -17.67 17.24
C MET A 8 12.18 -16.69 16.79
N LEU A 9 13.18 -16.41 17.63
CA LEU A 9 14.26 -15.46 17.28
C LEU A 9 15.65 -16.08 17.11
N SER A 10 15.83 -17.39 17.23
CA SER A 10 17.17 -18.02 17.20
C SER A 10 17.61 -18.60 15.85
N SER A 11 16.82 -18.51 14.77
CA SER A 11 17.17 -19.14 13.47
C SER A 11 18.04 -18.29 12.53
N TRP A 12 18.78 -17.29 13.04
CA TRP A 12 19.63 -16.41 12.20
C TRP A 12 21.12 -16.41 12.57
N LEU A 13 21.57 -17.27 13.47
CA LEU A 13 22.97 -17.27 13.94
C LEU A 13 23.59 -18.66 13.88
N ASN A 14 23.76 -19.21 12.68
CA ASN A 14 24.99 -19.95 12.37
C ASN A 14 25.15 -20.18 10.86
N VAL A 15 26.01 -19.41 10.21
CA VAL A 15 26.56 -19.78 8.90
C VAL A 15 28.08 -19.68 9.01
N PRO A 16 28.84 -20.76 8.81
CA PRO A 16 30.29 -20.73 8.92
C PRO A 16 30.87 -19.82 7.83
N PHE A 17 31.67 -18.85 8.26
CA PHE A 17 32.42 -17.94 7.40
C PHE A 17 33.60 -18.69 6.77
N HIS A 18 33.62 -18.77 5.44
CA HIS A 18 34.82 -19.07 4.66
C HIS A 18 35.48 -17.75 4.21
N PRO A 19 36.81 -17.58 4.30
CA PRO A 19 37.48 -16.36 3.89
C PRO A 19 37.78 -16.41 2.40
N GLN A 20 36.95 -15.76 1.57
CA GLN A 20 37.28 -15.32 0.21
C GLN A 20 36.20 -14.33 -0.30
N GLY A 21 36.51 -13.03 -0.26
CA GLY A 21 35.71 -11.96 -0.87
C GLY A 21 34.52 -11.47 -0.02
N GLY A 22 34.51 -10.19 0.34
CA GLY A 22 33.35 -9.57 0.99
C GLY A 22 32.17 -9.45 0.03
N ALA A 23 30.98 -9.90 0.43
CA ALA A 23 29.75 -9.72 -0.35
C ALA A 23 29.03 -8.44 0.08
N VAL A 24 28.67 -7.57 -0.87
CA VAL A 24 27.82 -6.40 -0.62
C VAL A 24 26.43 -6.89 -0.22
N ARG A 25 25.99 -6.55 0.99
CA ARG A 25 24.69 -6.98 1.53
C ARG A 25 23.54 -6.02 1.24
N SER A 26 23.83 -4.72 1.14
CA SER A 26 22.82 -3.68 0.90
C SER A 26 23.48 -2.44 0.30
N ILE A 27 22.72 -1.71 -0.52
CA ILE A 27 23.10 -0.40 -1.07
C ILE A 27 22.01 0.58 -0.64
N VAL A 28 22.43 1.71 -0.06
CA VAL A 28 21.54 2.80 0.35
C VAL A 28 21.95 4.04 -0.44
N ALA A 29 20.97 4.70 -1.06
CA ALA A 29 21.16 5.92 -1.81
C ALA A 29 20.17 6.99 -1.35
N LEU A 30 20.66 8.22 -1.23
CA LEU A 30 19.83 9.40 -0.98
C LEU A 30 19.67 10.16 -2.30
N LEU A 31 18.42 10.46 -2.66
CA LEU A 31 18.07 11.12 -3.92
C LEU A 31 17.15 12.30 -3.64
N HIS A 32 17.53 13.48 -4.13
CA HIS A 32 16.67 14.65 -4.18
C HIS A 32 15.84 14.61 -5.46
N SER A 33 14.57 14.22 -5.37
CA SER A 33 13.73 13.94 -6.53
C SER A 33 13.45 15.15 -7.43
N ASP A 34 13.61 16.36 -6.91
CA ASP A 34 13.44 17.65 -7.60
C ASP A 34 14.62 18.00 -8.51
N LEU A 35 15.81 17.43 -8.27
CA LEU A 35 17.01 17.67 -9.07
C LEU A 35 17.18 16.71 -10.25
N HIS A 36 16.27 15.76 -10.42
CA HIS A 36 16.36 14.72 -11.44
C HIS A 36 15.09 14.63 -12.29
N GLN A 37 15.25 14.19 -13.53
CA GLN A 37 14.12 13.91 -14.40
C GLN A 37 13.28 12.76 -13.86
N GLN A 38 11.95 12.86 -14.00
CA GLN A 38 11.00 11.86 -13.50
C GLN A 38 11.30 10.43 -14.00
N GLY A 39 11.80 10.27 -15.22
CA GLY A 39 12.19 8.96 -15.76
C GLY A 39 13.35 8.30 -14.97
N ILE A 40 14.33 9.09 -14.53
CA ILE A 40 15.47 8.60 -13.73
C ILE A 40 15.00 8.21 -12.34
N VAL A 41 14.23 9.09 -11.68
CA VAL A 41 13.63 8.83 -10.36
C VAL A 41 12.77 7.57 -10.42
N GLY A 42 11.91 7.46 -11.43
CA GLY A 42 11.05 6.30 -11.65
C GLY A 42 11.85 5.01 -11.84
N SER A 43 12.92 5.04 -12.64
CA SER A 43 13.78 3.88 -12.86
C SER A 43 14.43 3.40 -11.56
N LEU A 44 14.96 4.33 -10.75
CA LEU A 44 15.55 3.98 -9.45
C LEU A 44 14.50 3.39 -8.49
N CYS A 45 13.29 3.96 -8.44
CA CYS A 45 12.18 3.42 -7.65
C CYS A 45 11.81 1.98 -8.07
N HIS A 46 11.93 1.64 -9.36
CA HIS A 46 11.67 0.27 -9.81
C HIS A 46 12.78 -0.71 -9.46
N LEU A 47 14.04 -0.26 -9.41
CA LEU A 47 15.18 -1.08 -9.03
C LEU A 47 15.27 -1.28 -7.50
N ALA A 48 14.81 -0.30 -6.72
CA ALA A 48 14.88 -0.33 -5.28
C ALA A 48 13.98 -1.42 -4.67
N THR A 49 14.51 -2.16 -3.69
CA THR A 49 13.75 -3.10 -2.86
C THR A 49 12.94 -2.40 -1.77
N ALA A 50 13.41 -1.23 -1.33
CA ALA A 50 12.70 -0.36 -0.40
C ALA A 50 12.93 1.10 -0.78
N ILE A 51 11.88 1.90 -0.72
CA ILE A 51 11.92 3.35 -0.93
C ILE A 51 11.39 4.00 0.32
N VAL A 52 12.11 4.99 0.83
CA VAL A 52 11.65 5.85 1.93
C VAL A 52 11.55 7.26 1.37
N THR A 53 10.33 7.77 1.25
CA THR A 53 10.07 9.15 0.84
C THR A 53 9.80 9.98 2.07
N VAL A 54 10.54 11.08 2.24
CA VAL A 54 10.33 12.03 3.32
C VAL A 54 9.60 13.25 2.78
N ALA A 55 8.53 13.65 3.45
CA ALA A 55 7.78 14.86 3.13
C ALA A 55 7.46 15.65 4.41
N PRO A 56 7.36 16.99 4.33
CA PRO A 56 6.79 17.79 5.42
C PRO A 56 5.32 17.38 5.68
N ALA A 57 4.88 17.30 6.94
CA ALA A 57 3.46 17.06 7.21
C ALA A 57 2.60 18.28 6.83
N LEU A 58 1.39 18.03 6.35
CA LEU A 58 0.44 19.06 5.92
C LEU A 58 -0.11 19.90 7.10
N ARG A 59 -0.04 19.37 8.33
CA ARG A 59 -0.56 20.02 9.56
C ARG A 59 0.40 19.72 10.74
N GLY A 60 1.24 20.69 11.12
CA GLY A 60 2.10 20.66 12.32
C GLY A 60 3.61 20.57 12.07
N HIS A 61 4.41 20.49 13.14
CA HIS A 61 5.89 20.41 13.12
C HIS A 61 6.46 19.01 12.83
N HIS A 62 5.62 18.08 12.36
CA HIS A 62 6.03 16.69 12.16
C HIS A 62 6.46 16.48 10.71
N THR A 63 7.43 15.62 10.47
CA THR A 63 7.80 15.14 9.14
C THR A 63 7.24 13.75 8.95
N VAL A 64 6.82 13.41 7.74
CA VAL A 64 6.25 12.10 7.41
C VAL A 64 7.26 11.32 6.58
N ALA A 65 7.53 10.08 6.97
CA ALA A 65 8.26 9.10 6.18
C ALA A 65 7.26 8.08 5.65
N LYS A 66 7.17 7.98 4.33
CA LYS A 66 6.43 6.92 3.64
C LYS A 66 7.42 5.87 3.15
N THR A 67 7.31 4.67 3.70
CA THR A 67 8.15 3.53 3.34
C THR A 67 7.37 2.58 2.45
N THR A 68 7.90 2.30 1.26
CA THR A 68 7.37 1.27 0.34
C THR A 68 8.39 0.15 0.23
N ARG A 69 8.03 -1.08 0.59
CA ARG A 69 8.91 -2.25 0.53
C ARG A 69 8.37 -3.31 -0.42
N ARG A 70 9.27 -3.92 -1.18
CA ARG A 70 9.00 -5.05 -2.06
C ARG A 70 9.62 -6.31 -1.46
N THR A 71 8.76 -7.29 -1.19
CA THR A 71 9.21 -8.58 -0.66
C THR A 71 9.65 -9.50 -1.80
N ARG A 72 10.39 -10.57 -1.48
CA ARG A 72 10.83 -11.57 -2.47
C ARG A 72 9.67 -12.26 -3.21
N SER A 73 8.48 -12.31 -2.61
CA SER A 73 7.28 -12.84 -3.25
C SER A 73 6.61 -11.87 -4.23
N GLY A 74 7.16 -10.65 -4.40
CA GLY A 74 6.58 -9.60 -5.22
C GLY A 74 5.51 -8.77 -4.52
N ARG A 75 5.11 -9.12 -3.29
CA ARG A 75 4.17 -8.31 -2.51
C ARG A 75 4.79 -6.96 -2.16
N VAL A 76 4.03 -5.90 -2.39
CA VAL A 76 4.37 -4.53 -2.01
C VAL A 76 3.64 -4.16 -0.73
N THR A 77 4.36 -3.63 0.25
CA THR A 77 3.80 -3.10 1.51
C THR A 77 4.15 -1.63 1.64
N GLN A 78 3.20 -0.82 2.11
CA GLN A 78 3.39 0.59 2.39
C GLN A 78 3.15 0.86 3.87
N GLU A 79 4.02 1.66 4.45
CA GLU A 79 4.00 2.09 5.84
C GLU A 79 4.22 3.61 5.89
N GLU A 80 3.55 4.26 6.83
CA GLU A 80 3.66 5.70 7.05
C GLU A 80 3.95 5.95 8.52
N GLU A 81 4.99 6.72 8.77
CA GLU A 81 5.47 7.05 10.11
C GLU A 81 5.68 8.56 10.21
N CYS A 82 5.17 9.15 11.28
CA CYS A 82 5.49 10.53 11.64
C CYS A 82 6.78 10.52 12.44
N PHE A 83 7.68 11.47 12.21
CA PHE A 83 8.89 11.62 13.00
C PHE A 83 9.22 13.10 13.23
N ILE A 84 10.08 13.35 14.20
CA ILE A 84 10.68 14.66 14.46
C ILE A 84 12.19 14.51 14.33
N ILE A 85 12.81 15.44 13.60
CA ILE A 85 14.25 15.66 13.61
C ILE A 85 14.51 16.79 14.60
N LYS A 86 15.25 16.50 15.68
CA LYS A 86 15.62 17.51 16.67
C LYS A 86 16.81 18.35 16.18
N GLU A 87 17.12 19.41 16.92
CA GLU A 87 18.25 20.31 16.63
C GLU A 87 19.61 19.58 16.66
N ASP A 88 19.73 18.52 17.46
CA ASP A 88 20.91 17.64 17.53
C ASP A 88 20.93 16.56 16.43
N LEU A 89 20.06 16.68 15.42
CA LEU A 89 19.86 15.75 14.31
C LEU A 89 19.38 14.35 14.72
N THR A 90 18.96 14.16 15.98
CA THR A 90 18.35 12.90 16.40
C THR A 90 16.94 12.78 15.84
N VAL A 91 16.59 11.56 15.40
CA VAL A 91 15.27 11.23 14.85
C VAL A 91 14.46 10.51 15.91
N THR A 92 13.29 11.06 16.26
CA THR A 92 12.31 10.37 17.11
C THR A 92 11.08 10.02 16.29
N VAL A 93 10.83 8.72 16.14
CA VAL A 93 9.65 8.19 15.44
C VAL A 93 8.45 8.26 16.38
N GLN A 94 7.40 8.93 15.93
CA GLN A 94 6.08 8.92 16.55
C GLN A 94 5.27 7.76 15.98
N LYS A 95 4.35 7.25 16.79
CA LYS A 95 3.58 6.03 16.50
C LYS A 95 2.98 6.05 15.09
N GLN A 96 3.10 4.91 14.40
CA GLN A 96 2.61 4.65 13.05
C GLN A 96 1.17 5.13 12.87
N THR A 97 0.94 6.02 11.90
CA THR A 97 -0.41 6.35 11.45
C THR A 97 -0.86 5.21 10.55
N HIS A 98 -1.47 4.18 11.14
CA HIS A 98 -2.33 3.30 10.36
C HIS A 98 -3.49 4.15 9.84
N HIS A 99 -3.39 4.63 8.60
CA HIS A 99 -4.53 5.14 7.85
C HIS A 99 -5.00 4.04 6.89
N PRO A 100 -5.79 3.04 7.34
CA PRO A 100 -6.64 2.33 6.43
C PRO A 100 -7.77 3.29 6.01
N GLY A 101 -7.50 4.10 4.99
CA GLY A 101 -8.50 4.98 4.38
C GLY A 101 -8.74 6.28 5.14
N GLN A 102 -7.86 7.26 4.94
CA GLN A 102 -8.30 8.64 5.03
C GLN A 102 -8.99 8.99 3.71
N ARG A 103 -10.25 8.55 3.58
CA ARG A 103 -11.21 9.28 2.76
C ARG A 103 -11.41 10.59 3.49
N ASP A 104 -11.16 11.70 2.81
CA ASP A 104 -11.48 13.02 3.32
C ASP A 104 -12.91 13.03 3.86
N THR A 105 -13.10 13.87 4.87
CA THR A 105 -14.38 14.21 5.48
C THR A 105 -15.33 14.74 4.41
N GLU A 106 -15.94 13.85 3.65
CA GLU A 106 -17.16 14.13 2.92
C GLU A 106 -18.26 13.97 3.96
N GLN A 107 -18.76 15.14 4.38
CA GLN A 107 -20.08 15.34 4.94
C GLN A 107 -21.00 14.17 4.59
N GLU A 108 -21.63 13.56 5.59
CA GLU A 108 -22.66 12.53 5.39
C GLU A 108 -23.85 13.20 4.67
N GLU A 109 -23.72 13.39 3.36
CA GLU A 109 -24.84 13.57 2.48
C GLU A 109 -25.63 12.26 2.51
N PRO A 110 -26.98 12.33 2.59
CA PRO A 110 -27.80 11.13 2.56
C PRO A 110 -27.40 10.33 1.33
N GLN A 111 -27.03 9.05 1.51
CA GLN A 111 -26.59 8.15 0.44
C GLN A 111 -27.43 8.36 -0.82
N ALA A 112 -26.92 9.16 -1.74
CA ALA A 112 -27.55 9.35 -3.02
C ALA A 112 -27.46 8.01 -3.74
N ASP A 113 -28.58 7.54 -4.28
CA ASP A 113 -28.60 6.31 -5.04
C ASP A 113 -27.52 6.41 -6.15
N PRO A 114 -26.49 5.56 -6.14
CA PRO A 114 -25.41 5.62 -7.13
C PRO A 114 -25.91 5.43 -8.57
N ALA A 115 -27.16 4.96 -8.76
CA ALA A 115 -27.80 4.86 -10.07
C ALA A 115 -28.64 6.11 -10.48
N ALA A 116 -28.77 7.14 -9.64
CA ALA A 116 -29.66 8.28 -9.88
C ALA A 116 -29.26 9.17 -11.08
N HIS A 117 -27.97 9.18 -11.46
CA HIS A 117 -27.43 10.03 -12.54
C HIS A 117 -27.06 9.24 -13.81
N LEU A 118 -27.48 7.98 -13.92
CA LEU A 118 -27.26 7.22 -15.15
C LEU A 118 -28.22 7.74 -16.24
N THR A 119 -27.67 8.03 -17.42
CA THR A 119 -28.45 8.40 -18.61
C THR A 119 -29.30 7.25 -19.15
N PHE A 120 -29.13 6.04 -18.61
CA PHE A 120 -29.96 4.87 -18.85
C PHE A 120 -30.55 4.39 -17.52
N ASN A 121 -31.88 4.25 -17.47
CA ASN A 121 -32.57 3.79 -16.27
C ASN A 121 -32.32 2.29 -16.05
N LEU A 122 -31.51 1.95 -15.05
CA LEU A 122 -31.25 0.56 -14.64
C LEU A 122 -32.36 -0.06 -13.79
N ARG A 123 -33.34 0.73 -13.37
CA ARG A 123 -34.47 0.27 -12.57
C ARG A 123 -35.53 -0.30 -13.50
N LEU A 124 -35.59 -1.62 -13.58
CA LEU A 124 -36.71 -2.31 -14.21
C LEU A 124 -37.94 -2.17 -13.30
N SER A 125 -39.07 -1.76 -13.86
CA SER A 125 -40.37 -1.92 -13.23
C SER A 125 -40.66 -3.42 -12.97
N GLU A 126 -41.61 -3.72 -12.08
CA GLU A 126 -42.01 -5.10 -11.77
C GLU A 126 -42.32 -5.90 -13.05
N ALA A 127 -43.00 -5.25 -14.01
CA ALA A 127 -43.34 -5.83 -15.30
C ALA A 127 -42.12 -6.08 -16.19
N GLU A 128 -41.15 -5.17 -16.22
CA GLU A 128 -39.92 -5.34 -17.00
C GLU A 128 -38.98 -6.40 -16.41
N LYS A 129 -38.97 -6.53 -15.07
CA LYS A 129 -38.25 -7.59 -14.38
C LYS A 129 -38.83 -8.96 -14.71
N GLU A 130 -40.15 -9.08 -14.67
CA GLU A 130 -40.85 -10.30 -15.06
C GLU A 130 -40.62 -10.65 -16.55
N ALA A 131 -40.58 -9.63 -17.42
CA ALA A 131 -40.25 -9.81 -18.83
C ALA A 131 -38.80 -10.31 -19.02
N LYS A 132 -37.83 -9.71 -18.33
CA LYS A 132 -36.41 -10.12 -18.36
C LYS A 132 -36.26 -11.59 -17.94
N ASP A 133 -36.95 -12.02 -16.89
CA ASP A 133 -36.81 -13.38 -16.37
C ASP A 133 -37.46 -14.44 -17.29
N LYS A 134 -38.41 -14.02 -18.15
CA LYS A 134 -39.02 -14.87 -19.17
C LYS A 134 -38.26 -14.89 -20.50
N LEU A 135 -37.28 -14.01 -20.70
CA LEU A 135 -36.44 -14.02 -21.88
C LEU A 135 -35.40 -15.14 -21.77
N SER A 136 -35.52 -16.16 -22.62
CA SER A 136 -34.46 -17.14 -22.81
C SER A 136 -33.31 -16.50 -23.59
N LEU A 137 -32.13 -16.46 -22.97
CA LEU A 137 -30.93 -16.04 -23.70
C LEU A 137 -30.55 -17.13 -24.71
N PRO A 138 -30.18 -16.75 -25.96
CA PRO A 138 -29.88 -17.70 -27.03
C PRO A 138 -28.66 -18.59 -26.75
N PHE A 139 -27.84 -18.25 -25.75
CA PHE A 139 -26.76 -19.09 -25.25
C PHE A 139 -26.96 -19.39 -23.76
N VAL A 140 -27.19 -20.66 -23.46
CA VAL A 140 -27.13 -21.22 -22.11
C VAL A 140 -25.98 -22.22 -22.13
N PHE A 141 -24.99 -22.06 -21.25
CA PHE A 141 -23.96 -23.09 -21.06
C PHE A 141 -24.63 -24.32 -20.44
N SER A 142 -24.90 -25.33 -21.26
CA SER A 142 -25.31 -26.64 -20.74
C SER A 142 -24.14 -27.25 -20.00
N GLN A 143 -24.33 -27.62 -18.72
CA GLN A 143 -23.42 -28.50 -18.01
C GLN A 143 -23.59 -29.95 -18.48
N GLU A 144 -23.30 -30.21 -19.75
CA GLU A 144 -22.98 -31.57 -20.19
C GLU A 144 -21.47 -31.76 -20.10
N LYS A 145 -21.07 -32.88 -19.49
CA LYS A 145 -19.71 -33.24 -19.10
C LYS A 145 -18.91 -33.78 -20.29
#